data_AF-A0A1F7HEY3-F1
#
_entry.id   AF-A0A1F7HEY3-F1
#
_cell.length_a   1.000
_cell.length_b   1.000
_cell.length_c   1.000
_cell.angle_alpha   90.00
_cell.angle_beta   90.00
_cell.angle_gamma   90.00
#
_symmetry.space_group_name_H-M   'P 1'
#
loop_
_entity.id
_entity.type
_entity.pdbx_description
1 polymer ?
#
loop_
_entity_poly.entity_id
_entity_poly.type
_entity_poly.pdbx_seq_one_letter_code
_entity_poly.pdbx_strand_id
1 'polypeptide(L)'
;MRFNALNQEYYDIMGKAGFRFILYGMESGNQKTLDKLDKGTKEADAINGPRMARKAGLDPHITIMLGYPWESYKDAQRTIAIAKYAFKKGYYETMQATIVIPYPATPLWKECREKGWLLTENYDDYDMRSPVMKIPFSRQKLLELEQDLYSCFMTPQYITRKVLGIRSVHDFMYLFYMGKKLIGHLLDFDPNQTKVSRLSPAFWKNAVHKLGKHFVTPKTSVDTEKSAIRLVDSAVNL
;
A
#
# COMPACT_ATOMS: atom_id res chain seq x y z
N MET A 1 13.95 3.67 -0.82
CA MET A 1 14.28 5.08 -1.10
C MET A 1 13.26 6.00 -0.42
N ARG A 2 13.66 7.20 0.02
CA ARG A 2 12.69 8.23 0.45
C ARG A 2 12.13 8.94 -0.78
N PHE A 3 10.87 9.36 -0.72
CA PHE A 3 10.17 9.96 -1.86
C PHE A 3 10.78 11.27 -2.36
N ASN A 4 11.36 12.06 -1.46
CA ASN A 4 11.96 13.37 -1.73
C ASN A 4 13.49 13.32 -1.88
N ALA A 5 14.10 12.13 -1.93
CA ALA A 5 15.54 11.99 -2.02
C ALA A 5 16.11 12.39 -3.39
N LEU A 6 15.30 12.24 -4.45
CA LEU A 6 15.71 12.46 -5.84
C LEU A 6 14.79 13.49 -6.51
N ASN A 7 15.37 14.28 -7.41
CA ASN A 7 14.66 15.16 -8.33
C ASN A 7 14.44 14.46 -9.70
N GLN A 8 13.76 15.14 -10.63
CA GLN A 8 13.45 14.57 -11.94
C GLN A 8 14.70 14.18 -12.75
N GLU A 9 15.78 14.96 -12.66
CA GLU A 9 17.02 14.70 -13.42
C GLU A 9 17.62 13.34 -13.05
N TYR A 10 17.67 13.02 -11.75
CA TYR A 10 18.15 11.71 -11.30
C TYR A 10 17.25 10.57 -11.81
N TYR A 11 15.92 10.72 -11.76
CA TYR A 11 15.03 9.69 -12.30
C TYR A 11 15.23 9.50 -13.80
N ASP A 12 15.39 10.58 -14.56
CA ASP A 12 15.62 10.52 -16.01
C ASP A 12 16.94 9.78 -16.34
N ILE A 13 18.00 10.01 -15.54
CA ILE A 13 19.26 9.27 -15.66
C ILE A 13 19.07 7.79 -15.33
N MET A 14 18.33 7.46 -14.26
CA MET A 14 18.03 6.07 -13.90
C MET A 14 17.25 5.36 -15.02
N GLY A 15 16.25 6.02 -15.60
CA GLY A 15 15.50 5.51 -16.74
C GLY A 15 16.39 5.25 -17.95
N LYS A 16 17.27 6.20 -18.31
CA LYS A 16 18.26 6.04 -19.38
C LYS A 16 19.25 4.90 -19.11
N ALA A 17 19.61 4.68 -17.86
CA ALA A 17 20.49 3.59 -17.44
C ALA A 17 19.79 2.21 -17.43
N GLY A 18 18.50 2.13 -17.77
CA GLY A 18 17.77 0.87 -17.86
C GLY A 18 17.27 0.35 -16.51
N PHE A 19 17.24 1.19 -15.48
CA PHE A 19 16.58 0.81 -14.23
C PHE A 19 15.10 0.60 -14.51
N ARG A 20 14.54 -0.47 -13.94
CA ARG A 20 13.11 -0.77 -14.07
C ARG A 20 12.36 -0.46 -12.80
N PHE A 21 12.81 -0.98 -11.66
CA PHE A 21 12.06 -0.93 -10.41
C PHE A 21 12.68 0.03 -9.41
N ILE A 22 11.86 0.73 -8.64
CA ILE A 22 12.32 1.59 -7.54
C ILE A 22 11.42 1.38 -6.32
N LEU A 23 12.04 1.05 -5.19
CA LEU A 23 11.33 0.81 -3.93
C LEU A 23 11.29 2.07 -3.08
N TYR A 24 10.09 2.45 -2.63
CA TYR A 24 9.86 3.52 -1.68
C TYR A 24 9.22 3.01 -0.39
N GLY A 25 9.67 3.57 0.73
CA GLY A 25 8.99 3.39 2.01
C GLY A 25 8.05 4.56 2.26
N MET A 26 6.74 4.30 2.16
CA MET A 26 5.71 5.27 2.54
C MET A 26 5.47 5.28 4.03
N GLU A 27 5.48 4.10 4.66
CA GLU A 27 5.18 3.85 6.07
C GLU A 27 3.76 4.24 6.47
N SER A 28 3.38 5.53 6.40
CA SER A 28 2.05 6.03 6.74
C SER A 28 1.64 7.22 5.84
N GLY A 29 0.33 7.44 5.71
CA GLY A 29 -0.27 8.64 5.14
C GLY A 29 -0.57 9.74 6.16
N ASN A 30 -0.25 9.54 7.43
CA ASN A 30 -0.43 10.53 8.49
C ASN A 30 0.87 11.28 8.77
N GLN A 31 0.86 12.61 8.60
CA GLN A 31 2.07 13.42 8.78
C GLN A 31 2.65 13.33 10.22
N LYS A 32 1.80 13.25 11.26
CA LYS A 32 2.29 13.13 12.64
C LYS A 32 3.04 11.82 12.87
N THR A 33 2.58 10.73 12.24
CA THR A 33 3.30 9.45 12.27
C THR A 33 4.62 9.56 11.51
N LEU A 34 4.63 10.14 10.31
CA LEU A 34 5.86 10.35 9.55
C LEU A 34 6.90 11.17 10.32
N ASP A 35 6.45 12.21 11.03
CA ASP A 35 7.30 13.05 11.88
C ASP A 35 7.81 12.26 13.09
N LYS A 36 6.96 11.44 13.74
CA LYS A 36 7.35 10.59 14.87
C LYS A 36 8.36 9.49 14.48
N LEU A 37 8.30 9.02 13.24
CA LEU A 37 9.26 8.05 12.69
C LEU A 37 10.56 8.69 12.20
N ASP A 38 10.70 10.02 12.28
CA ASP A 38 11.80 10.78 11.67
C ASP A 38 12.01 10.42 10.18
N LYS A 39 10.88 10.29 9.46
CA LYS A 39 10.92 9.83 8.06
C LYS A 39 11.51 10.90 7.14
N GLY A 40 11.36 12.19 7.50
CA GLY A 40 11.85 13.32 6.73
C GLY A 40 11.10 13.56 5.41
N THR A 41 9.92 12.96 5.25
CA THR A 41 9.05 13.13 4.07
C THR A 41 7.74 13.80 4.46
N LYS A 42 7.15 14.50 3.51
CA LYS A 42 5.78 14.99 3.60
C LYS A 42 4.81 14.03 2.95
N GLU A 43 3.57 14.04 3.41
CA GLU A 43 2.49 13.23 2.84
C GLU A 43 2.39 13.39 1.30
N ALA A 44 2.54 14.63 0.81
CA ALA A 44 2.53 14.94 -0.62
C ALA A 44 3.66 14.26 -1.41
N ASP A 45 4.78 13.93 -0.77
CA ASP A 45 5.92 13.29 -1.43
C ASP A 45 5.57 11.87 -1.89
N ALA A 46 4.67 11.19 -1.17
CA ALA A 46 4.13 9.89 -1.56
C ALA A 46 3.48 9.91 -2.95
N ILE A 47 3.03 11.08 -3.41
CA ILE A 47 2.53 11.27 -4.77
C ILE A 47 3.61 11.81 -5.70
N ASN A 48 4.34 12.83 -5.27
CA ASN A 48 5.27 13.56 -6.14
C ASN A 48 6.47 12.73 -6.58
N GLY A 49 7.10 11.99 -5.66
CA GLY A 49 8.26 11.14 -5.98
C GLY A 49 7.91 10.07 -7.03
N PRO A 50 6.90 9.23 -6.77
CA PRO A 50 6.48 8.19 -7.70
C PRO A 50 5.97 8.74 -9.02
N ARG A 51 5.28 9.90 -9.05
CA ARG A 51 4.90 10.58 -10.29
C ARG A 51 6.12 10.94 -11.15
N MET A 52 7.18 11.49 -10.55
CA MET A 52 8.43 11.80 -11.28
C MET A 52 9.13 10.52 -11.77
N ALA A 53 9.17 9.48 -10.94
CA ALA A 53 9.76 8.20 -11.31
C ALA A 53 9.02 7.56 -12.50
N ARG A 54 7.68 7.56 -12.51
CA ARG A 54 6.89 7.08 -13.65
C ARG A 54 7.17 7.86 -14.94
N LYS A 55 7.38 9.18 -14.84
CA LYS A 55 7.71 10.01 -16.01
C LYS A 55 9.02 9.56 -16.67
N ALA A 56 9.97 9.06 -15.88
CA ALA A 56 11.23 8.51 -16.36
C ALA A 56 11.15 7.02 -16.81
N GLY A 57 9.95 6.42 -16.79
CA GLY A 57 9.75 5.02 -17.19
C GLY A 57 10.06 3.98 -16.11
N LEU A 58 10.22 4.40 -14.85
CA LEU A 58 10.42 3.49 -13.71
C LEU A 58 9.08 2.92 -13.21
N ASP A 59 9.17 1.81 -12.49
CA ASP A 59 8.09 1.06 -11.84
C ASP A 59 8.20 1.21 -10.30
N PRO A 60 7.45 2.15 -9.68
CA PRO A 60 7.50 2.37 -8.23
C PRO A 60 6.80 1.26 -7.43
N HIS A 61 7.53 0.68 -6.49
CA HIS A 61 7.02 -0.25 -5.50
C HIS A 61 6.99 0.38 -4.12
N ILE A 62 5.84 0.30 -3.48
CA ILE A 62 5.59 1.07 -2.26
C ILE A 62 5.39 0.13 -1.09
N THR A 63 6.23 0.28 -0.06
CA THR A 63 6.03 -0.40 1.21
C THR A 63 5.24 0.50 2.16
N ILE A 64 4.18 -0.06 2.74
CA ILE A 64 3.24 0.63 3.61
C ILE A 64 3.11 -0.18 4.90
N MET A 65 3.05 0.51 6.04
CA MET A 65 2.88 -0.13 7.33
C MET A 65 1.56 0.30 7.96
N LEU A 66 0.91 -0.61 8.69
CA LEU A 66 -0.32 -0.32 9.44
C LEU A 66 -0.22 -0.87 10.87
N GLY A 67 -0.98 -0.27 11.79
CA GLY A 67 -1.04 -0.75 13.18
C GLY A 67 -0.07 -0.03 14.13
N TYR A 68 0.21 1.25 13.87
CA TYR A 68 0.90 2.08 14.85
C TYR A 68 0.04 2.28 16.11
N PRO A 69 0.63 2.18 17.33
CA PRO A 69 -0.12 2.25 18.58
C PRO A 69 -0.76 3.63 18.85
N TRP A 70 -0.36 4.66 18.12
CA TRP A 70 -0.86 6.04 18.24
C TRP A 70 -1.76 6.48 17.07
N GLU A 71 -1.91 5.68 16.01
CA GLU A 71 -2.76 6.06 14.88
C GLU A 71 -4.22 5.72 15.15
N SER A 72 -5.11 6.70 14.94
CA SER A 72 -6.54 6.41 14.92
C SER A 72 -6.92 5.62 13.66
N TYR A 73 -8.11 5.01 13.69
CA TYR A 73 -8.65 4.34 12.50
C TYR A 73 -8.73 5.29 11.28
N LYS A 74 -9.02 6.58 11.51
CA LYS A 74 -9.08 7.60 10.45
C LYS A 74 -7.70 7.88 9.85
N ASP A 75 -6.65 7.85 10.66
CA ASP A 75 -5.28 8.05 10.20
C ASP A 75 -4.85 6.89 9.29
N ALA A 76 -5.14 5.66 9.69
CA ALA A 76 -4.89 4.48 8.87
C ALA A 76 -5.71 4.50 7.56
N GLN A 77 -6.96 4.95 7.60
CA GLN A 77 -7.77 5.16 6.39
C GLN A 77 -7.18 6.21 5.44
N ARG A 78 -6.49 7.24 5.97
CA ARG A 78 -5.80 8.22 5.13
C ARG A 78 -4.66 7.59 4.34
N THR A 79 -3.88 6.70 4.97
CA THR A 79 -2.83 5.91 4.30
C THR A 79 -3.39 5.14 3.09
N ILE A 80 -4.53 4.45 3.27
CA ILE A 80 -5.20 3.70 2.19
C ILE A 80 -5.70 4.65 1.09
N ALA A 81 -6.27 5.80 1.45
CA ALA A 81 -6.79 6.77 0.48
C ALA A 81 -5.68 7.29 -0.47
N ILE A 82 -4.49 7.57 0.06
CA ILE A 82 -3.32 7.98 -0.73
C ILE A 82 -2.88 6.85 -1.66
N ALA A 83 -2.75 5.62 -1.15
CA ALA A 83 -2.35 4.48 -1.96
C ALA A 83 -3.32 4.24 -3.12
N LYS A 84 -4.63 4.21 -2.83
CA LYS A 84 -5.69 4.06 -3.84
C LYS A 84 -5.64 5.15 -4.90
N TYR A 85 -5.45 6.41 -4.47
CA TYR A 85 -5.31 7.53 -5.40
C TYR A 85 -4.09 7.38 -6.31
N ALA A 86 -2.93 7.02 -5.75
CA ALA A 86 -1.69 6.82 -6.50
C ALA A 86 -1.79 5.66 -7.51
N PHE A 87 -2.38 4.53 -7.13
CA PHE A 87 -2.67 3.42 -8.06
C PHE A 87 -3.62 3.83 -9.17
N LYS A 88 -4.70 4.55 -8.84
CA LYS A 88 -5.66 5.07 -9.83
C LYS A 88 -4.98 5.98 -10.85
N LYS A 89 -4.06 6.84 -10.42
CA LYS A 89 -3.26 7.72 -11.28
C LYS A 89 -2.12 7.02 -12.02
N GLY A 90 -1.82 5.77 -11.67
CA GLY A 90 -0.72 5.00 -12.27
C GLY A 90 0.65 5.45 -11.77
N TYR A 91 0.71 6.13 -10.62
CA TYR A 91 1.95 6.53 -9.97
C TYR A 91 2.61 5.36 -9.23
N TYR A 92 1.79 4.46 -8.69
CA TYR A 92 2.25 3.22 -8.07
C TYR A 92 2.12 2.07 -9.05
N GLU A 93 3.13 1.22 -9.07
CA GLU A 93 3.14 0.00 -9.90
C GLU A 93 2.75 -1.20 -9.05
N THR A 94 3.40 -1.39 -7.92
CA THR A 94 3.12 -2.48 -6.97
C THR A 94 3.24 -1.97 -5.53
N MET A 95 2.74 -2.74 -4.57
CA MET A 95 2.86 -2.42 -3.14
C MET A 95 3.08 -3.65 -2.29
N GLN A 96 3.63 -3.44 -1.11
CA GLN A 96 3.66 -4.40 -0.01
C GLN A 96 3.12 -3.73 1.26
N ALA A 97 2.25 -4.43 1.96
CA ALA A 97 1.66 -3.99 3.21
C ALA A 97 2.12 -4.92 4.34
N THR A 98 2.44 -4.36 5.49
CA THR A 98 2.86 -5.12 6.68
C THR A 98 2.24 -4.52 7.93
N ILE A 99 1.95 -5.35 8.92
CA ILE A 99 1.63 -4.85 10.27
C ILE A 99 2.92 -4.44 10.97
N VAL A 100 2.90 -3.30 11.67
CA VAL A 100 4.06 -2.77 12.40
C VAL A 100 4.46 -3.73 13.51
N ILE A 101 5.73 -4.08 13.56
CA ILE A 101 6.33 -4.91 14.61
C ILE A 101 7.41 -4.11 15.35
N PRO A 102 7.34 -4.02 16.69
CA PRO A 102 8.36 -3.37 17.52
C PRO A 102 9.51 -4.35 17.75
N TYR A 103 10.48 -4.46 16.85
CA TYR A 103 11.58 -5.41 17.06
C TYR A 103 12.39 -5.08 18.34
N PRO A 104 12.84 -6.10 19.10
CA PRO A 104 13.61 -5.89 20.33
C PRO A 104 14.77 -4.92 20.15
N ALA A 105 15.04 -4.14 21.19
CA ALA A 105 16.06 -3.07 21.22
C ALA A 105 15.81 -1.85 20.30
N THR A 106 14.79 -1.84 19.45
CA THR A 106 14.42 -0.63 18.67
C THR A 106 13.81 0.46 19.57
N PRO A 107 13.86 1.74 19.15
CA PRO A 107 13.20 2.82 19.88
C PRO A 107 11.71 2.56 20.11
N LEU A 108 11.02 2.02 19.10
CA LEU A 108 9.60 1.67 19.21
C LEU A 108 9.37 0.57 20.26
N TRP A 109 10.20 -0.48 20.30
CA TRP A 109 10.08 -1.54 21.31
C TRP A 109 10.28 -1.02 22.73
N LYS A 110 11.27 -0.13 22.94
CA LYS A 110 11.48 0.52 24.24
C LYS A 110 10.25 1.33 24.67
N GLU A 111 9.72 2.15 23.76
CA GLU A 111 8.50 2.91 24.03
C GLU A 111 7.30 2.00 24.32
N CYS A 112 7.17 0.87 23.61
CA CYS A 112 6.11 -0.10 23.85
C CYS A 112 6.24 -0.80 25.21
N ARG A 113 7.46 -1.12 25.65
CA ARG A 113 7.73 -1.67 26.99
C ARG A 113 7.38 -0.65 28.08
N GLU A 114 7.85 0.58 27.94
CA GLU A 114 7.62 1.67 28.90
C GLU A 114 6.13 2.00 29.05
N LYS A 115 5.38 1.99 27.94
CA LYS A 115 3.94 2.34 27.93
C LYS A 115 3.01 1.14 28.09
N GLY A 116 3.53 -0.08 28.26
CA GLY A 116 2.74 -1.29 28.36
C GLY A 116 1.89 -1.56 27.11
N TRP A 117 2.42 -1.27 25.92
CA TRP A 117 1.76 -1.51 24.64
C TRP A 117 2.01 -2.90 24.07
N LEU A 118 3.03 -3.64 24.51
CA LEU A 118 3.26 -5.00 24.03
C LEU A 118 2.09 -5.92 24.42
N LEU A 119 1.66 -6.74 23.47
CA LEU A 119 0.66 -7.79 23.68
C LEU A 119 1.30 -9.14 23.99
N THR A 120 2.53 -9.36 23.49
CA THR A 120 3.29 -10.60 23.60
C THR A 120 4.78 -10.31 23.55
N GLU A 121 5.56 -11.13 24.26
CA GLU A 121 7.03 -11.17 24.20
C GLU A 121 7.53 -12.48 23.58
N ASN A 122 6.61 -13.33 23.12
CA ASN A 122 6.97 -14.48 22.30
C ASN A 122 7.41 -13.98 20.92
N TYR A 123 8.70 -14.10 20.61
CA TYR A 123 9.26 -13.60 19.36
C TYR A 123 8.81 -14.40 18.13
N ASP A 124 8.26 -15.59 18.30
CA ASP A 124 7.64 -16.33 17.20
C ASP A 124 6.40 -15.61 16.64
N ASP A 125 5.78 -14.71 17.42
CA ASP A 125 4.64 -13.90 16.98
C ASP A 125 5.04 -12.66 16.16
N TYR A 126 6.34 -12.36 16.03
CA TYR A 126 6.87 -11.11 15.44
C TYR A 126 7.05 -11.21 13.91
N ASP A 127 6.08 -11.84 13.25
CA ASP A 127 6.12 -12.26 11.84
C ASP A 127 5.41 -11.31 10.86
N MET A 128 4.98 -10.14 11.34
CA MET A 128 4.23 -9.10 10.61
C MET A 128 2.80 -9.49 10.16
N ARG A 129 2.29 -10.67 10.52
CA ARG A 129 0.94 -11.14 10.14
C ARG A 129 -0.15 -10.75 11.14
N SER A 130 0.23 -10.32 12.34
CA SER A 130 -0.69 -9.92 13.39
C SER A 130 -0.07 -8.84 14.28
N PRO A 131 -0.89 -7.98 14.89
CA PRO A 131 -0.37 -6.95 15.78
C PRO A 131 0.15 -7.61 17.07
N VAL A 132 1.41 -7.34 17.40
CA VAL A 132 2.01 -7.67 18.71
C VAL A 132 2.02 -6.46 19.67
N MET A 133 1.36 -5.37 19.25
CA MET A 133 1.19 -4.13 20.00
C MET A 133 -0.29 -3.74 20.11
N LYS A 134 -0.65 -3.05 21.19
CA LYS A 134 -1.94 -2.36 21.33
C LYS A 134 -2.09 -1.33 20.23
N ILE A 135 -3.30 -1.23 19.70
CA ILE A 135 -3.70 -0.21 18.72
C ILE A 135 -5.01 0.45 19.16
N PRO A 136 -5.30 1.70 18.75
CA PRO A 136 -6.49 2.44 19.19
C PRO A 136 -7.83 1.92 18.64
N PHE A 137 -7.84 0.80 17.92
CA PHE A 137 -9.02 0.17 17.33
C PHE A 137 -8.88 -1.36 17.31
N SER A 138 -9.94 -2.09 16.98
CA SER A 138 -9.93 -3.55 17.05
C SER A 138 -8.99 -4.19 16.03
N ARG A 139 -8.42 -5.36 16.38
CA ARG A 139 -7.63 -6.19 15.44
C ARG A 139 -8.39 -6.50 14.15
N GLN A 140 -9.70 -6.76 14.25
CA GLN A 140 -10.55 -6.99 13.08
C GLN A 140 -10.51 -5.80 12.11
N LYS A 141 -10.63 -4.57 12.62
CA LYS A 141 -10.54 -3.36 11.79
C LYS A 141 -9.16 -3.20 11.15
N LEU A 142 -8.08 -3.59 11.83
CA LEU A 142 -6.74 -3.58 11.24
C LEU A 142 -6.64 -4.55 10.05
N LEU A 143 -7.12 -5.78 10.20
CA LEU A 143 -7.11 -6.77 9.12
C LEU A 143 -8.01 -6.33 7.95
N GLU A 144 -9.14 -5.67 8.23
CA GLU A 144 -9.98 -5.06 7.19
C GLU A 144 -9.23 -3.96 6.42
N LEU A 145 -8.49 -3.09 7.11
CA LEU A 145 -7.66 -2.05 6.49
C LEU A 145 -6.53 -2.65 5.62
N GLU A 146 -5.89 -3.73 6.10
CA GLU A 146 -4.87 -4.44 5.33
C GLU A 146 -5.45 -5.05 4.05
N GLN A 147 -6.63 -5.69 4.14
CA GLN A 147 -7.34 -6.22 2.97
C GLN A 147 -7.72 -5.10 1.99
N ASP A 148 -8.22 -3.96 2.48
CA ASP A 148 -8.55 -2.79 1.66
C ASP A 148 -7.32 -2.23 0.94
N LEU A 149 -6.14 -2.32 1.56
CA LEU A 149 -4.88 -1.90 0.96
C LEU A 149 -4.46 -2.86 -0.18
N TYR A 150 -4.60 -4.17 0.02
CA TYR A 150 -4.37 -5.17 -1.02
C TYR A 150 -5.35 -5.10 -2.20
N SER A 151 -6.50 -4.44 -2.06
CA SER A 151 -7.41 -4.18 -3.18
C SER A 151 -7.25 -2.78 -3.79
N CYS A 152 -6.33 -1.93 -3.29
CA CYS A 152 -6.15 -0.57 -3.79
C CYS A 152 -5.72 -0.49 -5.26
N PHE A 153 -4.96 -1.48 -5.75
CA PHE A 153 -4.55 -1.51 -7.16
C PHE A 153 -5.69 -1.96 -8.09
N MET A 154 -6.78 -2.54 -7.57
CA MET A 154 -7.93 -3.03 -8.36
C MET A 154 -8.85 -1.90 -8.82
N THR A 155 -8.26 -0.91 -9.49
CA THR A 155 -8.99 0.19 -10.12
C THR A 155 -9.16 -0.12 -11.61
N PRO A 156 -10.29 0.29 -12.23
CA PRO A 156 -10.47 0.16 -13.67
C PRO A 156 -9.28 0.73 -14.45
N GLN A 157 -8.78 1.89 -14.02
CA GLN A 157 -7.66 2.57 -14.67
C GLN A 157 -6.36 1.75 -14.61
N TYR A 158 -6.05 1.13 -13.47
CA TYR A 158 -4.88 0.27 -13.34
C TYR A 158 -5.01 -0.98 -14.21
N ILE A 159 -6.17 -1.64 -14.16
CA ILE A 159 -6.44 -2.85 -14.97
C ILE A 159 -6.35 -2.52 -16.46
N THR A 160 -7.00 -1.45 -16.92
CA THR A 160 -6.93 -1.00 -18.32
C THR A 160 -5.50 -0.72 -18.74
N ARG A 161 -4.70 -0.01 -17.93
CA ARG A 161 -3.27 0.21 -18.22
C ARG A 161 -2.48 -1.09 -18.32
N LYS A 162 -2.76 -2.08 -17.47
CA LYS A 162 -2.12 -3.39 -17.52
C LYS A 162 -2.48 -4.17 -18.77
N VAL A 163 -3.75 -4.19 -19.15
CA VAL A 163 -4.24 -4.88 -20.35
C VAL A 163 -3.69 -4.21 -21.62
N LEU A 164 -3.78 -2.88 -21.73
CA LEU A 164 -3.23 -2.13 -22.87
C LEU A 164 -1.70 -2.18 -22.93
N GLY A 165 -1.04 -2.48 -21.81
CA GLY A 165 0.40 -2.66 -21.72
C GLY A 165 0.91 -4.02 -22.20
N ILE A 166 0.03 -4.98 -22.49
CA ILE A 166 0.42 -6.31 -23.01
C ILE A 166 0.95 -6.15 -24.43
N ARG A 167 2.25 -6.40 -24.63
CA ARG A 167 2.89 -6.33 -25.95
C ARG A 167 3.45 -7.67 -26.42
N SER A 168 3.49 -8.66 -25.54
CA SER A 168 4.04 -9.98 -25.82
C SER A 168 3.25 -11.09 -25.12
N VAL A 169 3.42 -12.32 -25.61
CA VAL A 169 2.90 -13.53 -24.95
C VAL A 169 3.50 -13.68 -23.55
N HIS A 170 4.74 -13.24 -23.35
CA HIS A 170 5.39 -13.26 -22.04
C HIS A 170 4.68 -12.34 -21.04
N ASP A 171 4.29 -11.13 -21.46
CA ASP A 171 3.54 -10.20 -20.60
C ASP A 171 2.18 -10.79 -20.19
N PHE A 172 1.49 -11.45 -21.14
CA PHE A 172 0.25 -12.14 -20.85
C PHE A 172 0.44 -13.27 -19.84
N MET A 173 1.44 -14.13 -20.04
CA MET A 173 1.75 -15.23 -19.12
C MET A 173 2.16 -14.73 -17.73
N TYR A 174 2.91 -13.63 -17.67
CA TYR A 174 3.27 -12.97 -16.42
C TYR A 174 2.04 -12.43 -15.67
N LEU A 175 1.14 -11.73 -16.36
CA LEU A 175 -0.10 -11.24 -15.77
C LEU A 175 -1.00 -12.38 -15.30
N PHE A 176 -1.09 -13.48 -16.07
CA PHE A 176 -1.83 -14.67 -15.66
C PHE A 176 -1.23 -15.29 -14.38
N TYR A 177 0.10 -15.41 -14.30
CA TYR A 177 0.80 -15.88 -13.11
C TYR A 177 0.55 -14.98 -11.89
N MET A 178 0.65 -13.66 -12.05
CA MET A 178 0.36 -12.69 -10.99
C MET A 178 -1.09 -12.78 -10.54
N GLY A 179 -2.05 -12.89 -11.47
CA GLY A 179 -3.47 -13.10 -11.16
C GLY A 179 -3.70 -14.35 -10.32
N LYS A 180 -3.04 -15.46 -10.66
CA LYS A 180 -3.10 -16.70 -9.87
C LYS A 180 -2.55 -16.52 -8.45
N LYS A 181 -1.41 -15.81 -8.30
CA LYS A 181 -0.83 -15.51 -6.98
C LYS A 181 -1.73 -14.63 -6.13
N LEU A 182 -2.31 -13.60 -6.74
CA LEU A 182 -3.22 -12.70 -6.07
C LEU A 182 -4.46 -13.42 -5.53
N ILE A 183 -5.08 -14.30 -6.33
CA ILE A 183 -6.20 -15.12 -5.86
C ILE A 183 -5.76 -15.95 -4.64
N GLY A 184 -4.54 -16.50 -4.66
CA GLY A 184 -3.91 -17.15 -3.51
C GLY A 184 -3.86 -16.24 -2.28
N HIS A 185 -3.30 -15.05 -2.40
CA HIS A 185 -3.22 -14.12 -1.28
C HIS A 185 -4.59 -13.67 -0.76
N LEU A 186 -5.57 -13.41 -1.62
CA LEU A 186 -6.94 -13.10 -1.17
C LEU A 186 -7.58 -14.23 -0.36
N LEU A 187 -7.14 -15.49 -0.57
CA LEU A 187 -7.58 -16.65 0.21
C LEU A 187 -6.86 -16.75 1.57
N ASP A 188 -5.62 -16.28 1.67
CA ASP A 188 -4.80 -16.36 2.90
C ASP A 188 -5.32 -15.47 4.04
N PHE A 189 -6.15 -14.46 3.72
CA PHE A 189 -6.66 -13.46 4.68
C PHE A 189 -8.14 -13.64 5.07
N ASP A 190 -8.77 -14.78 4.78
CA ASP A 190 -10.11 -15.09 5.32
C ASP A 190 -10.03 -15.30 6.85
N PRO A 191 -10.93 -14.69 7.65
CA PRO A 191 -10.96 -14.86 9.11
C PRO A 191 -11.02 -16.34 9.57
N ASN A 192 -11.50 -17.25 8.71
CA ASN A 192 -11.55 -18.69 8.95
C ASN A 192 -10.31 -19.40 8.40
N GLN A 193 -9.12 -18.91 8.80
CA GLN A 193 -7.80 -19.13 8.19
C GLN A 193 -7.31 -20.59 7.98
N THR A 194 -8.18 -21.60 7.98
CA THR A 194 -7.86 -23.01 7.66
C THR A 194 -8.98 -23.80 6.93
N LYS A 195 -10.14 -23.23 6.56
CA LYS A 195 -11.27 -24.03 6.02
C LYS A 195 -12.07 -23.44 4.85
N VAL A 196 -11.54 -22.50 4.06
CA VAL A 196 -12.29 -22.00 2.90
C VAL A 196 -11.76 -22.61 1.61
N SER A 197 -12.50 -23.60 1.11
CA SER A 197 -12.23 -24.23 -0.20
C SER A 197 -12.38 -23.19 -1.33
N ARG A 198 -11.48 -23.25 -2.33
CA ARG A 198 -11.53 -22.45 -3.57
C ARG A 198 -12.86 -22.58 -4.34
N LEU A 199 -13.65 -23.59 -4.00
CA LEU A 199 -14.96 -23.90 -4.57
C LEU A 199 -16.13 -23.24 -3.83
N SER A 200 -15.89 -22.50 -2.73
CA SER A 200 -16.96 -21.88 -1.93
C SER A 200 -17.61 -20.69 -2.67
N PRO A 201 -18.93 -20.74 -2.97
CA PRO A 201 -19.63 -19.63 -3.62
C PRO A 201 -19.71 -18.37 -2.75
N ALA A 202 -19.75 -18.53 -1.42
CA ALA A 202 -19.78 -17.40 -0.47
C ALA A 202 -18.47 -16.60 -0.46
N PHE A 203 -17.33 -17.29 -0.65
CA PHE A 203 -16.03 -16.67 -0.80
C PHE A 203 -15.98 -15.78 -2.05
N TRP A 204 -16.33 -16.34 -3.21
CA TRP A 204 -16.34 -15.60 -4.47
C TRP A 204 -17.33 -14.43 -4.41
N LYS A 205 -18.50 -14.60 -3.77
CA LYS A 205 -19.46 -13.51 -3.57
C LYS A 205 -18.87 -12.36 -2.75
N ASN A 206 -18.15 -12.63 -1.67
CA ASN A 206 -17.52 -11.60 -0.83
C ASN A 206 -16.31 -10.94 -1.52
N ALA A 207 -15.45 -11.72 -2.17
CA ALA A 207 -14.31 -11.21 -2.92
C ALA A 207 -14.77 -10.34 -4.09
N VAL A 208 -15.74 -10.80 -4.89
CA VAL A 208 -16.34 -10.04 -6.00
C VAL A 208 -17.09 -8.82 -5.48
N HIS A 209 -17.81 -8.90 -4.37
CA HIS A 209 -18.49 -7.74 -3.78
C HIS A 209 -17.48 -6.68 -3.31
N LYS A 210 -16.40 -7.08 -2.62
CA LYS A 210 -15.33 -6.17 -2.19
C LYS A 210 -14.60 -5.57 -3.39
N LEU A 211 -14.18 -6.38 -4.37
CA LEU A 211 -13.58 -5.91 -5.62
C LEU A 211 -14.53 -4.96 -6.37
N GLY A 212 -15.81 -5.30 -6.46
CA GLY A 212 -16.88 -4.50 -7.08
C GLY A 212 -17.01 -3.11 -6.46
N LYS A 213 -16.82 -2.97 -5.14
CA LYS A 213 -16.79 -1.65 -4.49
C LYS A 213 -15.68 -0.76 -5.06
N HIS A 214 -14.54 -1.30 -5.50
CA HIS A 214 -13.46 -0.50 -6.11
C HIS A 214 -13.77 -0.02 -7.54
N PHE A 215 -14.66 -0.71 -8.26
CA PHE A 215 -15.17 -0.25 -9.57
C PHE A 215 -16.20 0.88 -9.45
N VAL A 216 -16.91 0.95 -8.31
CA VAL A 216 -18.00 1.91 -8.07
C VAL A 216 -17.58 3.06 -7.15
N THR A 217 -16.50 2.93 -6.37
CA THR A 217 -16.18 3.94 -5.35
C THR A 217 -15.74 5.27 -5.97
N PRO A 218 -16.43 6.39 -5.65
CA PRO A 218 -16.13 7.71 -6.16
C PRO A 218 -14.87 8.31 -5.52
N LYS A 219 -14.55 9.54 -5.93
CA LYS A 219 -13.43 10.40 -5.47
C LYS A 219 -12.99 10.11 -4.03
N THR A 220 -11.69 9.88 -3.83
CA THR A 220 -11.04 9.76 -2.52
C THR A 220 -10.96 11.12 -1.81
N SER A 221 -10.69 11.15 -0.51
CA SER A 221 -10.39 12.41 0.21
C SER A 221 -9.18 13.13 -0.40
N VAL A 222 -8.21 12.37 -0.92
CA VAL A 222 -7.08 12.93 -1.68
C VAL A 222 -7.55 13.61 -2.96
N ASP A 223 -8.57 13.07 -3.65
CA ASP A 223 -9.15 13.70 -4.84
C ASP A 223 -9.77 15.08 -4.56
N THR A 224 -10.34 15.29 -3.37
CA THR A 224 -10.94 16.57 -2.95
C THR A 224 -9.90 17.59 -2.49
N GLU A 225 -8.74 17.13 -2.03
CA GLU A 225 -7.68 17.97 -1.46
C GLU A 225 -6.58 18.34 -2.45
N LYS A 226 -6.62 17.87 -3.70
CA LYS A 226 -5.59 18.12 -4.73
C LYS A 226 -5.24 19.60 -4.90
N SER A 227 -6.25 20.47 -4.89
CA SER A 227 -6.08 21.92 -4.99
C SER A 227 -5.35 22.51 -3.78
N ALA A 228 -5.52 21.91 -2.59
CA ALA A 228 -4.84 22.32 -1.36
C ALA A 228 -3.41 21.75 -1.26
N ILE A 229 -3.14 20.56 -1.80
CA ILE A 229 -1.84 19.86 -1.72
C ILE A 229 -0.87 20.28 -2.86
N ARG A 230 -1.22 21.27 -3.70
CA ARG A 230 -0.48 21.61 -4.94
C ARG A 230 -0.16 20.36 -5.80
N LEU A 231 -1.08 19.40 -5.83
CA LEU A 231 -0.94 18.23 -6.71
C LEU A 231 -1.28 18.70 -8.13
N VAL A 232 -0.25 19.02 -8.92
CA VAL A 232 -0.42 19.34 -10.33
C VAL A 232 -0.83 18.06 -11.05
N ASP A 233 -2.03 18.01 -11.61
CA ASP A 233 -2.48 16.89 -12.43
C ASP A 233 -1.52 16.76 -13.63
N SER A 234 -0.74 15.69 -13.66
CA SER A 234 0.04 15.36 -14.84
C SER A 234 -0.92 14.91 -15.94
N ALA A 235 -0.89 15.55 -17.10
CA ALA A 235 -1.56 15.13 -18.34
C ALA A 235 -1.03 13.80 -18.92
N VAL A 236 -0.37 12.99 -18.09
CA VAL A 236 0.25 11.73 -18.48
C VAL A 236 -0.77 10.62 -18.20
N ASN A 237 -1.33 10.11 -19.30
CA ASN A 237 -2.10 8.86 -19.45
C ASN A 237 -3.63 8.97 -19.29
N LEU A 238 -4.27 9.43 -20.37
CA LEU A 238 -5.50 8.80 -20.89
C LEU A 238 -5.20 7.34 -21.29
#